data_AF-A0A8H6Y6D4-F1
#
_entry.id   AF-A0A8H6Y6D4-F1
#
_cell.length_a   1.000
_cell.length_b   1.000
_cell.length_c   1.000
_cell.angle_alpha   90.00
_cell.angle_beta   90.00
_cell.angle_gamma   90.00
#
_symmetry.space_group_name_H-M   'P 1'
#
loop_
_entity.id
_entity.type
_entity.pdbx_description
1 polymer ?
#
loop_
_entity_poly.entity_id
_entity_poly.type
_entity_poly.pdbx_seq_one_letter_code
_entity_poly.pdbx_strand_id
1 'polypeptide(L)'
;MILQQFESAFLATYPPEADPPPHRSAPHRQVSLVPKSPFRRGQNLAKLSRVQILSNGLTFSKLSLDVILIIMSWCGPRDLLMLRHVCKVFRALLAKNLYIWRLARANLQLGFPLPVAAPSEEWFIHYVLDSCPCTVCRRPTSELPYSFSLGIRICSVWAQCAVLVGRPENLDEVDALMLQPMPYLEWSADAPLYRPSGIQSGLEEFRAAVESQSTRSRDELEKESGGDAGFHGKTVQKAASGYRTKKTVVEKHNRSLLAALARENKVTLDQFITPPTLVRHVNAFAADLACMTRHAWETIRIDCLSEIQWLRTPKSTILCPLCKDRKQKIRLGRPSGAHKDNPSTIVCGRPAGPALVHVMPA
;
A
#
# COMPACT_ATOMS: atom_id res chain seq x y z
N MET A 1 -16.21 -25.66 38.55
CA MET A 1 -17.68 -25.60 38.41
C MET A 1 -18.15 -24.79 37.20
N ILE A 2 -17.59 -23.60 36.91
CA ILE A 2 -18.04 -22.77 35.77
C ILE A 2 -17.71 -23.41 34.39
N LEU A 3 -16.60 -24.13 34.27
CA LEU A 3 -16.24 -24.82 33.01
C LEU A 3 -17.19 -25.97 32.65
N GLN A 4 -17.77 -26.62 33.65
CA GLN A 4 -18.66 -27.77 33.44
C GLN A 4 -20.06 -27.34 32.95
N GLN A 5 -20.47 -26.11 33.28
CA GLN A 5 -21.70 -25.50 32.75
C GLN A 5 -21.56 -25.03 31.30
N PHE A 6 -20.35 -24.68 30.87
CA PHE A 6 -20.10 -24.31 29.47
C PHE A 6 -20.08 -25.53 28.54
N GLU A 7 -19.50 -26.65 28.97
CA GLU A 7 -19.48 -27.90 28.20
C GLU A 7 -20.89 -28.46 27.96
N SER A 8 -21.75 -28.38 28.97
CA SER A 8 -23.14 -28.88 28.89
C SER A 8 -24.02 -28.00 28.00
N ALA A 9 -23.82 -26.68 27.98
CA ALA A 9 -24.50 -25.77 27.05
C ALA A 9 -24.02 -25.95 25.59
N PHE A 10 -22.73 -26.25 25.40
CA PHE A 10 -22.16 -26.44 24.06
C PHE A 10 -22.66 -27.74 23.40
N LEU A 11 -22.70 -28.85 24.14
CA LEU A 11 -23.22 -30.14 23.65
C LEU A 11 -24.74 -30.15 23.43
N ALA A 12 -25.49 -29.27 24.11
CA ALA A 12 -26.93 -29.13 23.88
C ALA A 12 -27.27 -28.38 22.58
N THR A 13 -26.35 -27.55 22.08
CA THR A 13 -26.59 -26.68 20.90
C THR A 13 -26.13 -27.34 19.60
N TYR A 14 -25.20 -28.30 19.68
CA TYR A 14 -24.63 -29.00 18.52
C TYR A 14 -24.69 -30.51 18.76
N PRO A 15 -25.79 -31.20 18.37
CA PRO A 15 -25.78 -32.66 18.38
C PRO A 15 -24.67 -33.16 17.45
N PRO A 16 -23.98 -34.26 17.79
CA PRO A 16 -22.94 -34.83 16.94
C PRO A 16 -23.54 -35.14 15.56
N GLU A 17 -22.89 -34.62 14.50
CA GLU A 17 -23.27 -34.90 13.12
C GLU A 17 -23.31 -36.42 12.90
N ALA A 18 -24.41 -36.91 12.36
CA ALA A 18 -24.55 -38.31 11.99
C ALA A 18 -23.43 -38.71 11.02
N ASP A 19 -22.89 -39.91 11.21
CA ASP A 19 -21.82 -40.45 10.38
C ASP A 19 -22.13 -40.28 8.88
N PRO A 20 -21.18 -39.76 8.08
CA PRO A 20 -21.41 -39.60 6.66
C PRO A 20 -21.67 -40.97 6.03
N PRO A 21 -22.63 -41.07 5.10
CA PRO A 21 -22.97 -42.34 4.47
C PRO A 21 -21.75 -42.94 3.78
N PRO A 22 -21.60 -44.28 3.80
CA PRO A 22 -20.44 -44.96 3.24
C PRO A 22 -20.28 -44.60 1.75
N HIS A 23 -19.09 -44.11 1.41
CA HIS A 23 -18.70 -43.83 0.03
C HIS A 23 -18.86 -45.09 -0.82
N ARG A 24 -19.87 -45.10 -1.70
CA ARG A 24 -19.95 -46.05 -2.81
C ARG A 24 -18.78 -45.76 -3.75
N SER A 25 -17.82 -46.66 -3.77
CA SER A 25 -16.75 -46.72 -4.76
C SER A 25 -17.37 -46.86 -6.15
N ALA A 26 -17.29 -45.78 -6.95
CA ALA A 26 -17.68 -45.82 -8.34
C ALA A 26 -16.74 -46.77 -9.12
N PRO A 27 -17.26 -47.59 -10.05
CA PRO A 27 -16.44 -48.52 -10.80
C PRO A 27 -15.42 -47.78 -11.67
N HIS A 28 -14.19 -48.29 -11.63
CA HIS A 28 -13.02 -47.83 -12.35
C HIS A 28 -13.32 -47.83 -13.86
N ARG A 29 -13.74 -46.68 -14.41
CA ARG A 29 -13.93 -46.51 -15.86
C ARG A 29 -12.55 -46.38 -16.50
N GLN A 30 -12.11 -47.44 -17.19
CA GLN A 30 -10.92 -47.38 -18.04
C GLN A 30 -11.13 -46.31 -19.11
N VAL A 31 -10.41 -45.18 -18.96
CA VAL A 31 -10.34 -44.14 -19.97
C VAL A 31 -9.39 -44.63 -21.05
N SER A 32 -9.98 -45.09 -22.16
CA SER A 32 -9.22 -45.40 -23.38
C SER A 32 -8.58 -44.11 -23.89
N LEU A 33 -7.25 -44.09 -23.97
CA LEU A 33 -6.46 -42.97 -24.47
C LEU A 33 -6.70 -42.85 -25.98
N VAL A 34 -7.66 -42.00 -26.36
CA VAL A 34 -7.77 -41.53 -27.75
C VAL A 34 -6.52 -40.67 -28.04
N PRO A 35 -5.73 -41.00 -29.09
CA PRO A 35 -4.58 -40.20 -29.46
C PRO A 35 -5.03 -38.77 -29.79
N LYS A 36 -4.54 -37.80 -29.02
CA LYS A 36 -4.81 -36.37 -29.22
C LYS A 36 -4.32 -35.97 -30.61
N SER A 37 -5.25 -35.58 -31.48
CA SER A 37 -4.94 -34.98 -32.77
C SER A 37 -4.02 -33.76 -32.56
N PRO A 38 -2.99 -33.55 -33.40
CA PRO A 38 -2.10 -32.41 -33.28
C PRO A 38 -2.91 -31.10 -33.32
N PHE A 39 -2.79 -30.36 -32.24
CA PHE A 39 -3.44 -29.07 -31.99
C PHE A 39 -3.00 -28.08 -33.08
N ARG A 40 -3.87 -27.78 -34.05
CA ARG A 40 -3.66 -26.75 -35.09
C ARG A 40 -3.66 -25.35 -34.46
N ARG A 41 -2.56 -24.95 -33.83
CA ARG A 41 -2.21 -23.53 -33.62
C ARG A 41 -1.86 -22.96 -34.99
N GLY A 42 -2.77 -22.20 -35.61
CA GLY A 42 -2.35 -21.48 -36.82
C GLY A 42 -3.40 -20.70 -37.61
N GLN A 43 -4.71 -20.86 -37.40
CA GLN A 43 -5.68 -20.31 -38.37
C GLN A 43 -6.59 -19.17 -37.86
N ASN A 44 -6.58 -18.83 -36.57
CA ASN A 44 -7.43 -17.75 -36.05
C ASN A 44 -6.71 -16.40 -35.79
N LEU A 45 -5.39 -16.32 -35.96
CA LEU A 45 -4.67 -15.04 -35.87
C LEU A 45 -4.73 -14.22 -37.17
N ALA A 46 -5.03 -14.85 -38.31
CA ALA A 46 -5.11 -14.18 -39.61
C ALA A 46 -6.39 -13.37 -39.82
N LYS A 47 -7.40 -13.48 -38.94
CA LYS A 47 -8.65 -12.69 -39.04
C LYS A 47 -8.69 -11.45 -38.15
N LEU A 48 -7.66 -11.23 -37.32
CA LEU A 48 -7.48 -9.97 -36.57
C LEU A 48 -6.64 -8.92 -37.34
N SER A 49 -6.12 -9.25 -38.52
CA SER A 49 -5.26 -8.38 -39.33
C SER A 49 -6.01 -7.34 -40.17
N ARG A 50 -7.31 -7.09 -39.91
CA ARG A 50 -8.13 -6.15 -40.71
C ARG A 50 -8.89 -5.11 -39.90
N VAL A 51 -8.51 -4.88 -38.64
CA VAL A 51 -8.72 -3.55 -38.06
C VAL A 51 -7.55 -2.72 -38.57
N GLN A 52 -7.80 -1.85 -39.56
CA GLN A 52 -6.88 -0.79 -39.93
C GLN A 52 -6.75 0.15 -38.73
N ILE A 53 -5.90 -0.23 -37.77
CA ILE A 53 -5.40 0.69 -36.74
C ILE A 53 -4.62 1.73 -37.54
N LEU A 54 -5.22 2.92 -37.66
CA LEU A 54 -4.70 4.10 -38.35
C LEU A 54 -3.17 4.12 -38.28
N SER A 55 -2.52 4.03 -39.44
CA SER A 55 -1.06 3.87 -39.62
C SER A 55 -0.22 5.04 -39.10
N ASN A 56 -0.84 6.03 -38.47
CA ASN A 56 -0.20 7.11 -37.72
C ASN A 56 -0.13 6.84 -36.21
N GLY A 57 -0.46 5.63 -35.77
CA GLY A 57 -0.42 5.26 -34.36
C GLY A 57 0.95 5.46 -33.72
N LEU A 58 0.98 6.26 -32.65
CA LEU A 58 2.13 6.35 -31.74
C LEU A 58 2.38 4.96 -31.15
N THR A 59 3.41 4.28 -31.65
CA THR A 59 3.83 3.00 -31.07
C THR A 59 4.55 3.27 -29.75
N PHE A 60 4.33 2.44 -28.74
CA PHE A 60 4.99 2.58 -27.44
C PHE A 60 6.53 2.61 -27.56
N SER A 61 7.07 1.95 -28.60
CA SER A 61 8.50 1.97 -28.96
C SER A 61 9.05 3.33 -29.40
N LYS A 62 8.19 4.28 -29.79
CA LYS A 62 8.57 5.64 -30.18
C LYS A 62 8.57 6.61 -29.01
N LEU A 63 8.03 6.22 -27.85
CA LEU A 63 8.07 7.05 -26.65
C LEU A 63 9.49 7.06 -26.08
N SER A 64 9.94 8.22 -25.59
CA SER A 64 11.18 8.29 -24.83
C SER A 64 11.06 7.50 -23.54
N LEU A 65 12.20 7.03 -23.02
CA LEU A 65 12.25 6.27 -21.78
C LEU A 65 11.59 7.04 -20.63
N ASP A 66 11.85 8.35 -20.51
CA ASP A 66 11.30 9.17 -19.44
C ASP A 66 9.77 9.22 -19.47
N VAL A 67 9.17 9.36 -20.66
CA VAL A 67 7.71 9.34 -20.82
C VAL A 67 7.14 7.99 -20.41
N ILE A 68 7.81 6.90 -20.76
CA ILE A 68 7.41 5.53 -20.36
C ILE A 68 7.46 5.38 -18.83
N LEU A 69 8.54 5.84 -18.19
CA LEU A 69 8.71 5.74 -16.75
C LEU A 69 7.73 6.64 -16.00
N ILE A 70 7.39 7.81 -16.55
CA ILE A 70 6.31 8.67 -16.04
C ILE A 70 4.98 7.91 -16.13
N ILE A 71 4.60 7.38 -17.29
CA ILE A 71 3.34 6.62 -17.43
C ILE A 71 3.27 5.48 -16.41
N MET A 72 4.36 4.72 -16.26
CA MET A 72 4.44 3.62 -15.29
C MET A 72 4.36 4.10 -13.83
N SER A 73 4.81 5.31 -13.49
CA SER A 73 4.74 5.81 -12.12
C SER A 73 3.33 6.19 -11.67
N TRP A 74 2.41 6.40 -12.62
CA TRP A 74 0.98 6.59 -12.36
C TRP A 74 0.21 5.28 -12.19
N CYS A 75 0.81 4.13 -12.54
CA CYS A 75 0.17 2.83 -12.41
C CYS A 75 0.10 2.39 -10.94
N GLY A 76 -0.92 1.57 -10.62
CA GLY A 76 -0.94 0.82 -9.38
C GLY A 76 0.09 -0.33 -9.43
N PRO A 77 0.52 -0.88 -8.28
CA PRO A 77 1.55 -1.91 -8.30
C PRO A 77 1.07 -3.21 -8.97
N ARG A 78 -0.23 -3.52 -8.91
CA ARG A 78 -0.81 -4.65 -9.63
C ARG A 78 -0.70 -4.49 -11.15
N ASP A 79 -0.93 -3.29 -11.66
CA ASP A 79 -0.82 -3.01 -13.08
C ASP A 79 0.64 -3.13 -13.55
N LEU A 80 1.58 -2.67 -12.72
CA LEU A 80 3.01 -2.86 -12.99
C LEU A 80 3.42 -4.33 -13.01
N LEU A 81 2.89 -5.15 -12.11
CA LEU A 81 3.08 -6.60 -12.16
C LEU A 81 2.56 -7.18 -13.48
N MET A 82 1.35 -6.79 -13.91
CA MET A 82 0.79 -7.22 -15.19
C MET A 82 1.66 -6.78 -16.37
N LEU A 83 2.09 -5.50 -16.41
CA LEU A 83 2.98 -4.96 -17.44
C LEU A 83 4.30 -5.70 -17.53
N ARG A 84 4.88 -6.12 -16.39
CA ARG A 84 6.08 -6.96 -16.33
C ARG A 84 5.94 -8.26 -17.12
N HIS A 85 4.73 -8.82 -17.18
CA HIS A 85 4.44 -10.06 -17.90
C HIS A 85 4.10 -9.85 -19.39
N VAL A 86 3.81 -8.61 -19.81
CA VAL A 86 3.46 -8.30 -21.20
C VAL A 86 4.64 -8.49 -22.15
N CYS A 87 5.83 -7.97 -21.83
CA CYS A 87 7.00 -8.10 -22.70
C CYS A 87 8.34 -8.05 -21.94
N LYS A 88 9.41 -8.54 -22.58
CA LYS A 88 10.77 -8.56 -22.02
C LYS A 88 11.30 -7.15 -21.72
N VAL A 89 10.90 -6.15 -22.50
CA VAL A 89 11.32 -4.75 -22.32
C VAL A 89 10.76 -4.18 -21.02
N PHE A 90 9.45 -4.34 -20.76
CA PHE A 90 8.83 -3.87 -19.53
C PHE A 90 9.39 -4.57 -18.31
N ARG A 91 9.64 -5.88 -18.41
CA ARG A 91 10.34 -6.61 -17.35
C ARG A 91 11.71 -6.02 -17.04
N ALA A 92 12.52 -5.75 -18.06
CA ALA A 92 13.86 -5.18 -17.87
C ALA A 92 13.79 -3.75 -17.31
N LEU A 93 12.82 -2.94 -17.77
CA LEU A 93 12.61 -1.58 -17.27
C LEU A 93 12.21 -1.57 -15.80
N LEU A 94 11.24 -2.38 -15.40
CA LEU A 94 10.75 -2.44 -14.02
C LEU A 94 11.78 -3.06 -13.06
N ALA A 95 12.61 -3.99 -13.52
CA ALA A 95 13.70 -4.54 -12.73
C ALA A 95 14.82 -3.52 -12.47
N LYS A 96 15.12 -2.64 -13.43
CA LYS A 96 16.16 -1.60 -13.30
C LYS A 96 15.71 -0.37 -12.52
N ASN A 97 14.42 -0.02 -12.58
CA ASN A 97 13.88 1.22 -12.03
C ASN A 97 13.07 1.00 -10.75
N LEU A 98 13.76 0.60 -9.67
CA LEU A 98 13.12 0.23 -8.40
C LEU A 98 12.28 1.36 -7.76
N TYR A 99 12.58 2.62 -8.05
CA TYR A 99 11.83 3.76 -7.52
C TYR A 99 10.37 3.79 -8.01
N ILE A 100 10.08 3.24 -9.19
CA ILE A 100 8.73 3.19 -9.76
C ILE A 100 7.81 2.36 -8.86
N TRP A 101 8.32 1.26 -8.30
CA TRP A 101 7.55 0.43 -7.36
C TRP A 101 7.19 1.19 -6.09
N ARG A 102 8.07 2.08 -5.61
CA ARG A 102 7.77 2.94 -4.45
C ARG A 102 6.68 3.96 -4.76
N LEU A 103 6.73 4.58 -5.94
CA LEU A 103 5.70 5.52 -6.40
C LEU A 103 4.36 4.81 -6.60
N ALA A 104 4.36 3.65 -7.25
CA ALA A 104 3.18 2.84 -7.43
C ALA A 104 2.57 2.42 -6.09
N ARG A 105 3.40 2.06 -5.09
CA ARG A 105 2.90 1.77 -3.74
C ARG A 105 2.28 3.01 -3.08
N ALA A 106 2.85 4.20 -3.29
CA ALA A 106 2.26 5.44 -2.79
C ALA A 106 0.89 5.74 -3.44
N ASN A 107 0.62 5.22 -4.64
CA ASN A 107 -0.68 5.31 -5.30
C ASN A 107 -1.73 4.36 -4.72
N LEU A 108 -1.34 3.39 -3.87
CA LEU A 108 -2.31 2.58 -3.15
C LEU A 108 -2.94 3.42 -2.05
N GLN A 109 -4.24 3.71 -2.19
CA GLN A 109 -5.03 4.43 -1.17
C GLN A 109 -5.10 3.68 0.18
N LEU A 110 -4.86 2.37 0.15
CA LEU A 110 -4.76 1.52 1.33
C LEU A 110 -3.36 1.68 1.91
N GLY A 111 -3.26 2.03 3.20
CA GLY A 111 -2.01 2.23 3.95
C GLY A 111 -1.12 0.98 4.00
N PHE A 112 -0.54 0.61 2.86
CA PHE A 112 0.24 -0.58 2.66
C PHE A 112 1.47 -0.53 3.57
N PRO A 113 1.75 -1.62 4.32
CA PRO A 113 2.90 -1.63 5.19
C PRO A 113 4.18 -1.38 4.40
N LEU A 114 5.11 -0.66 5.03
CA LEU A 114 6.47 -0.56 4.52
C LEU A 114 7.08 -1.97 4.57
N PRO A 115 7.86 -2.38 3.54
CA PRO A 115 8.54 -3.66 3.57
C PRO A 115 9.48 -3.71 4.78
N VAL A 116 9.19 -4.59 5.74
CA VAL A 116 10.08 -4.84 6.88
C VAL A 116 11.12 -5.84 6.40
N ALA A 117 12.26 -5.34 5.92
CA ALA A 117 13.41 -6.14 5.49
C ALA A 117 13.22 -7.06 4.26
N ALA A 118 12.26 -6.77 3.37
CA ALA A 118 12.12 -7.52 2.12
C ALA A 118 13.37 -7.37 1.22
N PRO A 119 13.78 -8.42 0.49
CA PRO A 119 14.97 -8.38 -0.38
C PRO A 119 14.83 -7.37 -1.54
N SER A 120 13.59 -7.10 -2.01
CA SER A 120 13.30 -6.02 -2.95
C SER A 120 11.84 -5.54 -2.84
N GLU A 121 11.58 -4.29 -3.25
CA GLU A 121 10.21 -3.73 -3.30
C GLU A 121 9.31 -4.53 -4.25
N GLU A 122 9.89 -5.01 -5.36
CA GLU A 122 9.21 -5.86 -6.34
C GLU A 122 8.77 -7.19 -5.71
N TRP A 123 9.66 -7.85 -4.95
CA TRP A 123 9.32 -9.08 -4.24
C TRP A 123 8.20 -8.85 -3.24
N PHE A 124 8.27 -7.75 -2.48
CA PHE A 124 7.23 -7.39 -1.53
C PHE A 124 5.88 -7.19 -2.22
N ILE A 125 5.86 -6.51 -3.36
CA ILE A 125 4.63 -6.26 -4.13
C ILE A 125 4.06 -7.55 -4.72
N HIS A 126 4.90 -8.44 -5.25
CA HIS A 126 4.48 -9.80 -5.64
C HIS A 126 3.89 -10.54 -4.45
N TYR A 127 4.62 -10.58 -3.32
CA TYR A 127 4.18 -11.27 -2.12
C TYR A 127 2.83 -10.75 -1.61
N VAL A 128 2.51 -9.47 -1.79
CA VAL A 128 1.25 -8.89 -1.32
C VAL A 128 0.12 -8.94 -2.35
N LEU A 129 0.39 -8.72 -3.63
CA LEU A 129 -0.65 -8.54 -4.65
C LEU A 129 -0.88 -9.73 -5.57
N ASP A 130 0.09 -10.64 -5.71
CA ASP A 130 -0.14 -11.85 -6.48
C ASP A 130 -0.97 -12.85 -5.67
N SER A 131 -1.68 -13.70 -6.41
CA SER A 131 -2.33 -14.86 -5.84
C SER A 131 -1.26 -15.84 -5.33
N CYS A 132 -1.11 -15.93 -4.02
CA CYS A 132 -0.26 -16.94 -3.39
C CYS A 132 -1.13 -18.04 -2.77
N PRO A 133 -0.59 -19.26 -2.60
CA PRO A 133 -1.31 -20.33 -1.92
C PRO A 133 -1.55 -19.97 -0.44
N CYS A 134 -2.71 -20.37 0.09
CA CYS A 134 -3.00 -20.31 1.52
C CYS A 134 -1.96 -21.13 2.30
N THR A 135 -1.44 -20.58 3.39
CA THR A 135 -0.43 -21.24 4.23
C THR A 135 -0.93 -22.58 4.78
N VAL A 136 -2.24 -22.69 5.05
CA VAL A 136 -2.87 -23.88 5.63
C VAL A 136 -3.27 -24.88 4.54
N CYS A 137 -4.23 -24.51 3.68
CA CYS A 137 -4.83 -25.45 2.73
C CYS A 137 -4.18 -25.46 1.34
N ARG A 138 -3.17 -24.62 1.11
CA ARG A 138 -2.42 -24.46 -0.16
C ARG A 138 -3.26 -24.05 -1.38
N ARG A 139 -4.57 -23.80 -1.23
CA ARG A 139 -5.41 -23.27 -2.31
C ARG A 139 -4.97 -21.84 -2.68
N PRO A 140 -4.96 -21.47 -3.97
CA PRO A 140 -4.63 -20.11 -4.38
C PRO A 140 -5.63 -19.13 -3.77
N THR A 141 -5.12 -18.04 -3.19
CA THR A 141 -5.94 -16.97 -2.61
C THR A 141 -5.48 -15.62 -3.14
N SER A 142 -6.43 -14.75 -3.47
CA SER A 142 -6.21 -13.34 -3.81
C SER A 142 -6.37 -12.41 -2.61
N GLU A 143 -6.72 -12.94 -1.44
CA GLU A 143 -6.85 -12.16 -0.21
C GLU A 143 -5.50 -11.57 0.21
N LEU A 144 -5.50 -10.45 0.93
CA LEU A 144 -4.26 -9.90 1.49
C LEU A 144 -3.69 -10.85 2.57
N PRO A 145 -2.37 -10.83 2.82
CA PRO A 145 -1.79 -11.56 3.93
C PRO A 145 -2.49 -11.24 5.26
N TYR A 146 -2.81 -12.27 6.03
CA TYR A 146 -3.29 -12.12 7.40
C TYR A 146 -2.21 -11.51 8.29
N SER A 147 -0.95 -11.91 8.07
CA SER A 147 0.21 -11.30 8.70
C SER A 147 1.30 -11.03 7.67
N PHE A 148 1.60 -9.75 7.44
CA PHE A 148 2.65 -9.33 6.52
C PHE A 148 4.04 -9.73 7.01
N SER A 149 4.31 -9.57 8.31
CA SER A 149 5.60 -9.91 8.90
C SER A 149 5.87 -11.42 8.90
N LEU A 150 4.81 -12.23 9.01
CA LEU A 150 4.92 -13.68 9.08
C LEU A 150 4.62 -14.38 7.76
N GLY A 151 4.47 -13.71 6.62
CA GLY A 151 4.22 -14.48 5.39
C GLY A 151 2.84 -15.20 5.33
N ILE A 152 1.96 -15.03 6.33
CA ILE A 152 0.77 -15.88 6.52
C ILE A 152 -0.37 -15.40 5.64
N ARG A 153 -0.89 -16.30 4.79
CA ARG A 153 -2.06 -16.09 3.94
C ARG A 153 -3.14 -17.12 4.25
N ILE A 154 -4.35 -16.64 4.51
CA ILE A 154 -5.50 -17.49 4.80
C ILE A 154 -6.48 -17.31 3.64
N CYS A 155 -7.03 -18.40 3.10
CA CYS A 155 -8.06 -18.30 2.06
C CYS A 155 -9.39 -17.79 2.64
N SER A 156 -10.29 -17.33 1.78
CA SER A 156 -11.62 -16.85 2.16
C SER A 156 -12.52 -17.92 2.79
N VAL A 157 -12.15 -19.21 2.71
CA VAL A 157 -12.78 -20.30 3.48
C VAL A 157 -12.28 -20.25 4.93
N TRP A 158 -12.57 -19.12 5.58
CA TRP A 158 -11.96 -18.69 6.83
C TRP A 158 -12.26 -19.66 7.98
N ALA A 159 -13.47 -20.23 8.02
CA ALA A 159 -13.92 -21.13 9.08
C ALA A 159 -13.03 -22.39 9.23
N GLN A 160 -12.45 -22.90 8.13
CA GLN A 160 -11.61 -24.09 8.18
C GLN A 160 -10.13 -23.76 8.39
N CYS A 161 -9.64 -22.67 7.78
CA CYS A 161 -8.22 -22.35 7.83
C CYS A 161 -7.83 -21.46 9.03
N ALA A 162 -8.67 -20.51 9.45
CA ALA A 162 -8.36 -19.62 10.57
C ALA A 162 -8.35 -20.35 11.92
N VAL A 163 -9.25 -21.32 12.10
CA VAL A 163 -9.28 -22.19 13.29
C VAL A 163 -7.99 -22.98 13.44
N LEU A 164 -7.39 -23.41 12.33
CA LEU A 164 -6.12 -24.14 12.34
C LEU A 164 -4.92 -23.23 12.68
N VAL A 165 -4.93 -21.95 12.27
CA VAL A 165 -3.87 -20.99 12.63
C VAL A 165 -3.99 -20.51 14.08
N GLY A 166 -5.21 -20.45 14.63
CA GLY A 166 -5.46 -19.97 15.99
C GLY A 166 -5.15 -20.98 17.11
N ARG A 167 -4.85 -22.24 16.78
CA ARG A 167 -4.50 -23.25 17.80
C ARG A 167 -3.02 -23.18 18.14
N PRO A 168 -2.65 -23.04 19.43
CA PRO A 168 -1.25 -22.94 19.84
C PRO A 168 -0.44 -24.18 19.48
N GLU A 169 -1.08 -25.36 19.43
CA GLU A 169 -0.48 -26.64 19.03
C GLU A 169 0.04 -26.63 17.58
N ASN A 170 -0.57 -25.80 16.73
CA ASN A 170 -0.18 -25.67 15.32
C ASN A 170 0.80 -24.51 15.11
N LEU A 171 1.08 -23.67 16.12
CA LEU A 171 2.06 -22.59 15.99
C LEU A 171 3.47 -23.16 15.81
N ASP A 172 3.79 -24.29 16.46
CA ASP A 172 5.08 -24.97 16.27
C ASP A 172 5.22 -25.54 14.85
N GLU A 173 4.13 -26.04 14.25
CA GLU A 173 4.10 -26.47 12.83
C GLU A 173 4.15 -25.29 11.87
N VAL A 174 3.47 -24.18 12.20
CA VAL A 174 3.54 -22.94 11.41
C VAL A 174 4.95 -22.37 11.48
N ASP A 175 5.59 -22.34 12.64
CA ASP A 175 6.98 -21.92 12.83
C ASP A 175 7.95 -22.86 12.08
N ALA A 176 7.72 -24.17 12.11
CA ALA A 176 8.50 -25.14 11.32
C ALA A 176 8.31 -24.97 9.80
N LEU A 177 7.10 -24.66 9.34
CA LEU A 177 6.79 -24.34 7.94
C LEU A 177 7.38 -22.99 7.51
N MET A 178 7.48 -22.05 8.45
CA MET A 178 8.07 -20.72 8.27
C MET A 178 9.59 -20.75 8.21
N LEU A 179 10.22 -21.73 8.86
CA LEU A 179 11.65 -21.98 8.80
C LEU A 179 12.08 -22.73 7.53
N GLN A 180 11.14 -23.26 6.75
CA GLN A 180 11.49 -23.78 5.44
C GLN A 180 11.74 -22.61 4.47
N PRO A 181 12.95 -22.49 3.89
CA PRO A 181 13.17 -21.53 2.83
C PRO A 181 12.18 -21.86 1.70
N MET A 182 11.29 -20.91 1.39
CA MET A 182 10.43 -20.96 0.20
C MET A 182 11.30 -21.37 -0.99
N PRO A 183 10.89 -22.36 -1.82
CA PRO A 183 11.73 -22.90 -2.88
C PRO A 183 12.17 -21.75 -3.78
N TYR A 184 13.46 -21.44 -3.65
CA TYR A 184 14.12 -20.32 -4.23
C TYR A 184 14.21 -20.57 -5.73
N LEU A 185 13.54 -19.75 -6.55
CA LEU A 185 13.95 -19.58 -7.94
C LEU A 185 15.30 -18.86 -7.88
N GLU A 186 16.39 -19.61 -7.98
CA GLU A 186 17.78 -19.11 -7.94
C GLU A 186 17.94 -17.87 -8.82
N TRP A 187 17.92 -16.71 -8.18
CA TRP A 187 18.45 -15.48 -8.73
C TRP A 187 19.93 -15.46 -8.41
N SER A 188 20.75 -15.67 -9.44
CA SER A 188 22.21 -15.55 -9.39
C SER A 188 22.58 -14.16 -8.87
N ALA A 189 23.21 -14.12 -7.69
CA ALA A 189 23.79 -12.92 -7.09
C ALA A 189 24.99 -12.38 -7.87
N ASP A 190 25.46 -13.09 -8.90
CA ASP A 190 26.64 -12.75 -9.69
C ASP A 190 26.36 -11.85 -10.89
N ALA A 191 25.17 -11.26 -11.00
CA ALA A 191 24.95 -10.21 -11.99
C ALA A 191 25.78 -8.97 -11.57
N PRO A 192 26.82 -8.58 -12.34
CA PRO A 192 27.65 -7.46 -11.96
C PRO A 192 26.77 -6.23 -11.81
N LEU A 193 26.80 -5.62 -10.62
CA LEU A 193 26.22 -4.31 -10.37
C LEU A 193 26.91 -3.32 -11.32
N TYR A 194 26.28 -3.06 -12.46
CA TYR A 194 26.69 -2.02 -13.38
C TYR A 194 26.54 -0.68 -12.67
N ARG A 195 27.65 -0.14 -12.16
CA ARG A 195 27.79 1.28 -11.86
C ARG A 195 28.17 1.97 -13.17
N PRO A 196 27.27 2.68 -13.86
CA PRO A 196 27.68 3.49 -14.98
C PRO A 196 28.44 4.69 -14.42
N SER A 197 29.73 4.78 -14.72
CA SER A 197 30.55 5.99 -14.57
C SER A 197 30.03 7.19 -15.39
N GLY A 198 28.97 7.01 -16.16
CA GLY A 198 28.32 8.05 -16.96
C GLY A 198 27.04 8.66 -16.37
N ILE A 199 26.58 8.30 -15.17
CA ILE A 199 25.34 8.92 -14.63
C ILE A 199 25.53 10.41 -14.37
N GLN A 200 26.69 10.84 -13.87
CA GLN A 200 26.94 12.28 -13.66
C GLN A 200 27.09 13.03 -14.99
N SER A 201 27.85 12.49 -15.95
CA SER A 201 27.97 13.07 -17.29
C SER A 201 26.63 13.10 -18.03
N GLY A 202 25.82 12.05 -17.91
CA GLY A 202 24.46 12.03 -18.47
C GLY A 202 23.48 12.97 -17.74
N LEU A 203 23.63 13.16 -16.42
CA LEU A 203 22.84 14.17 -15.68
C LEU A 203 23.26 15.59 -16.03
N GLU A 204 24.54 15.84 -16.27
CA GLU A 204 25.07 17.15 -16.67
C GLU A 204 24.73 17.46 -18.11
N GLU A 205 24.84 16.49 -19.03
CA GLU A 205 24.36 16.62 -20.41
C GLU A 205 22.84 16.80 -20.45
N PHE A 206 22.08 16.10 -19.61
CA PHE A 206 20.64 16.28 -19.50
C PHE A 206 20.28 17.63 -18.87
N ARG A 207 20.98 18.07 -17.82
CA ARG A 207 20.77 19.39 -17.23
C ARG A 207 21.12 20.49 -18.23
N ALA A 208 22.20 20.33 -19.00
CA ALA A 208 22.57 21.23 -20.10
C ALA A 208 21.60 21.17 -21.29
N ALA A 209 21.03 20.01 -21.60
CA ALA A 209 20.00 19.85 -22.63
C ALA A 209 18.66 20.46 -22.20
N VAL A 210 18.29 20.35 -20.93
CA VAL A 210 17.09 20.97 -20.35
C VAL A 210 17.30 22.47 -20.17
N GLU A 211 18.47 22.94 -19.76
CA GLU A 211 18.79 24.37 -19.71
C GLU A 211 18.85 24.98 -21.11
N SER A 212 19.43 24.29 -22.10
CA SER A 212 19.44 24.74 -23.49
C SER A 212 18.06 24.66 -24.17
N GLN A 213 17.22 23.67 -23.83
CA GLN A 213 15.81 23.68 -24.24
C GLN A 213 15.00 24.72 -23.48
N SER A 214 15.33 25.03 -22.23
CA SER A 214 14.66 26.08 -21.45
C SER A 214 15.02 27.47 -21.94
N THR A 215 16.27 27.71 -22.36
CA THR A 215 16.68 28.98 -22.96
C THR A 215 16.15 29.10 -24.38
N ARG A 216 16.18 28.02 -25.17
CA ARG A 216 15.61 28.02 -26.52
C ARG A 216 14.09 28.17 -26.52
N SER A 217 13.38 27.49 -25.60
CA SER A 217 11.94 27.67 -25.40
C SER A 217 11.63 29.05 -24.83
N ARG A 218 12.50 29.64 -24.00
CA ARG A 218 12.31 30.99 -23.46
C ARG A 218 12.57 32.07 -24.51
N ASP A 219 13.56 31.93 -25.38
CA ASP A 219 13.85 32.87 -26.47
C ASP A 219 12.84 32.73 -27.63
N GLU A 220 12.35 31.50 -27.88
CA GLU A 220 11.25 31.24 -28.82
C GLU A 220 9.89 31.69 -28.22
N LEU A 221 9.64 31.47 -26.92
CA LEU A 221 8.48 32.03 -26.21
C LEU A 221 8.56 33.54 -26.05
N GLU A 222 9.71 34.17 -25.85
CA GLU A 222 9.83 35.64 -25.79
C GLU A 222 9.66 36.28 -27.18
N LYS A 223 9.96 35.53 -28.26
CA LYS A 223 9.62 35.92 -29.65
C LYS A 223 8.17 35.66 -30.03
N GLU A 224 7.51 34.63 -29.48
CA GLU A 224 6.10 34.30 -29.75
C GLU A 224 5.11 34.95 -28.76
N SER A 225 5.54 35.34 -27.55
CA SER A 225 4.71 35.95 -26.50
C SER A 225 4.57 37.48 -26.62
N GLY A 226 5.02 38.06 -27.73
CA GLY A 226 4.67 39.42 -28.13
C GLY A 226 3.15 39.66 -28.28
N GLY A 227 2.34 38.58 -28.27
CA GLY A 227 0.90 38.66 -28.03
C GLY A 227 0.42 37.43 -27.26
N ASP A 228 -0.34 37.63 -26.19
CA ASP A 228 -1.24 36.65 -25.56
C ASP A 228 -0.76 35.70 -24.44
N ALA A 229 0.44 35.84 -23.90
CA ALA A 229 0.84 35.14 -22.65
C ALA A 229 0.08 35.63 -21.38
N GLY A 230 -0.68 36.72 -21.47
CA GLY A 230 -1.41 37.31 -20.34
C GLY A 230 -2.66 36.53 -19.89
N PHE A 231 -3.18 35.61 -20.71
CA PHE A 231 -4.48 34.97 -20.44
C PHE A 231 -4.37 33.70 -19.57
N HIS A 232 -3.33 32.88 -19.75
CA HIS A 232 -3.19 31.63 -18.98
C HIS A 232 -2.68 31.83 -17.55
N GLY A 233 -1.78 32.80 -17.31
CA GLY A 233 -1.31 33.12 -15.95
C GLY A 233 -2.44 33.59 -15.03
N LYS A 234 -3.35 34.43 -15.53
CA LYS A 234 -4.51 34.93 -14.77
C LYS A 234 -5.49 33.82 -14.39
N THR A 235 -5.65 32.81 -15.26
CA THR A 235 -6.56 31.68 -15.02
C THR A 235 -6.03 30.74 -13.94
N VAL A 236 -4.74 30.38 -13.99
CA VAL A 236 -4.10 29.54 -12.97
C VAL A 236 -4.08 30.24 -11.61
N GLN A 237 -3.77 31.55 -11.58
CA GLN A 237 -3.74 32.33 -10.35
C GLN A 237 -5.14 32.46 -9.71
N LYS A 238 -6.19 32.61 -10.52
CA LYS A 238 -7.58 32.62 -10.05
C LYS A 238 -8.05 31.26 -9.52
N ALA A 239 -7.62 30.16 -10.13
CA ALA A 239 -7.90 28.82 -9.63
C ALA A 239 -7.19 28.56 -8.29
N ALA A 240 -5.91 28.95 -8.18
CA ALA A 240 -5.14 28.81 -6.95
C ALA A 240 -5.70 29.66 -5.79
N SER A 241 -6.16 30.89 -6.07
CA SER A 241 -6.79 31.72 -5.05
C SER A 241 -8.12 31.13 -4.57
N GLY A 242 -8.93 30.61 -5.49
CA GLY A 242 -10.18 29.91 -5.18
C GLY A 242 -9.96 28.69 -4.29
N TYR A 243 -8.94 27.88 -4.59
CA TYR A 243 -8.57 26.72 -3.77
C TYR A 243 -8.17 27.12 -2.34
N ARG A 244 -7.32 28.14 -2.17
CA ARG A 244 -6.88 28.61 -0.84
C ARG A 244 -8.05 29.06 0.02
N THR A 245 -8.99 29.83 -0.56
CA THR A 245 -10.18 30.30 0.16
C THR A 245 -11.08 29.14 0.57
N LYS A 246 -11.27 28.13 -0.28
CA LYS A 246 -12.03 26.93 0.09
C LYS A 246 -11.34 26.14 1.21
N LYS A 247 -10.03 25.98 1.12
CA LYS A 247 -9.23 25.26 2.12
C LYS A 247 -9.31 25.91 3.49
N THR A 248 -9.22 27.24 3.59
CA THR A 248 -9.34 27.95 4.88
C THR A 248 -10.73 27.81 5.51
N VAL A 249 -11.80 27.76 4.69
CA VAL A 249 -13.16 27.49 5.16
C VAL A 249 -13.28 26.07 5.73
N VAL A 250 -12.74 25.07 5.03
CA VAL A 250 -12.72 23.67 5.46
C VAL A 250 -11.92 23.50 6.75
N GLU A 251 -10.72 24.09 6.84
CA GLU A 251 -9.88 24.05 8.04
C GLU A 251 -10.58 24.69 9.24
N LYS A 252 -11.27 25.82 9.04
CA LYS A 252 -12.06 26.48 10.09
C LYS A 252 -13.22 25.60 10.56
N HIS A 253 -13.93 24.95 9.63
CA HIS A 253 -15.02 24.03 9.97
C HIS A 253 -14.50 22.82 10.75
N ASN A 254 -13.45 22.16 10.26
CA ASN A 254 -12.82 21.01 10.92
C ASN A 254 -12.32 21.39 12.32
N ARG A 255 -11.70 22.56 12.48
CA ARG A 255 -11.25 23.05 13.80
C ARG A 255 -12.42 23.30 14.76
N SER A 256 -13.56 23.79 14.27
CA SER A 256 -14.77 23.98 15.08
C SER A 256 -15.34 22.64 15.57
N LEU A 257 -15.43 21.64 14.67
CA LEU A 257 -15.85 20.29 15.02
C LEU A 257 -14.90 19.66 16.06
N LEU A 258 -13.58 19.73 15.83
CA LEU A 258 -12.57 19.23 16.76
C LEU A 258 -12.67 19.88 18.14
N ALA A 259 -12.97 21.18 18.21
CA ALA A 259 -13.19 21.86 19.49
C ALA A 259 -14.45 21.36 20.21
N ALA A 260 -15.52 21.04 19.48
CA ALA A 260 -16.72 20.44 20.07
C ALA A 260 -16.44 19.02 20.60
N LEU A 261 -15.76 18.19 19.80
CA LEU A 261 -15.38 16.83 20.19
C LEU A 261 -14.40 16.81 21.38
N ALA A 262 -13.46 17.76 21.44
CA ALA A 262 -12.55 17.91 22.56
C ALA A 262 -13.31 18.20 23.87
N ARG A 263 -14.30 19.11 23.82
CA ARG A 263 -15.18 19.40 24.97
C ARG A 263 -15.99 18.17 25.38
N GLU A 264 -16.58 17.46 24.43
CA GLU A 264 -17.36 16.24 24.68
C GLU A 264 -16.53 15.16 25.40
N ASN A 265 -15.26 15.02 25.03
CA ASN A 265 -14.35 14.02 25.61
C ASN A 265 -13.54 14.55 26.82
N LYS A 266 -13.82 15.77 27.30
CA LYS A 266 -13.11 16.41 28.43
C LYS A 266 -11.59 16.48 28.21
N VAL A 267 -11.18 16.88 27.01
CA VAL A 267 -9.78 17.09 26.61
C VAL A 267 -9.58 18.51 26.11
N THR A 268 -8.42 19.11 26.35
CA THR A 268 -8.09 20.41 25.75
C THR A 268 -7.91 20.24 24.25
N LEU A 269 -8.25 21.25 23.45
CA LEU A 269 -8.12 21.18 21.99
C LEU A 269 -6.70 20.83 21.56
N ASP A 270 -5.69 21.40 22.21
CA ASP A 270 -4.27 21.15 21.88
C ASP A 270 -3.89 19.68 22.09
N GLN A 271 -4.32 19.08 23.21
CA GLN A 271 -4.13 17.64 23.45
C GLN A 271 -4.93 16.80 22.45
N PHE A 272 -6.10 17.27 22.02
CA PHE A 272 -6.99 16.56 21.12
C PHE A 272 -6.47 16.49 19.69
N ILE A 273 -5.76 17.52 19.21
CA ILE A 273 -5.19 17.58 17.85
C ILE A 273 -3.76 17.02 17.75
N THR A 274 -3.18 16.56 18.86
CA THR A 274 -1.85 15.93 18.89
C THR A 274 -1.79 14.48 18.35
N PRO A 275 -2.81 13.63 18.52
CA PRO A 275 -2.82 12.23 18.05
C PRO A 275 -2.48 12.12 16.56
N PRO A 276 -1.41 11.40 16.18
CA PRO A 276 -1.04 11.19 14.79
C PRO A 276 -2.19 10.68 13.92
N THR A 277 -3.03 9.80 14.45
CA THR A 277 -4.18 9.26 13.72
C THR A 277 -5.15 10.38 13.34
N LEU A 278 -5.54 11.24 14.28
CA LEU A 278 -6.44 12.35 14.00
C LEU A 278 -5.83 13.36 13.01
N VAL A 279 -4.56 13.70 13.17
CA VAL A 279 -3.85 14.62 12.27
C VAL A 279 -3.87 14.11 10.83
N ARG A 280 -3.63 12.82 10.61
CA ARG A 280 -3.68 12.20 9.28
C ARG A 280 -5.07 12.32 8.66
N HIS A 281 -6.11 11.97 9.40
CA HIS A 281 -7.49 12.05 8.89
C HIS A 281 -7.88 13.50 8.57
N VAL A 282 -7.63 14.45 9.46
CA VAL A 282 -7.95 15.87 9.24
C VAL A 282 -7.22 16.43 8.02
N ASN A 283 -5.94 16.06 7.83
CA ASN A 283 -5.17 16.48 6.66
C ASN A 283 -5.70 15.87 5.36
N ALA A 284 -6.15 14.62 5.38
CA ALA A 284 -6.78 13.98 4.22
C ALA A 284 -8.06 14.71 3.80
N PHE A 285 -8.97 14.98 4.75
CA PHE A 285 -10.18 15.78 4.50
C PHE A 285 -9.84 17.18 3.97
N ALA A 286 -8.82 17.86 4.54
CA ALA A 286 -8.40 19.17 4.07
C ALA A 286 -7.79 19.15 2.66
N ALA A 287 -7.11 18.06 2.26
CA ALA A 287 -6.57 17.89 0.92
C ALA A 287 -7.69 17.74 -0.13
N ASP A 288 -8.76 17.04 0.23
CA ASP A 288 -9.93 16.82 -0.62
C ASP A 288 -10.95 17.97 -0.59
N LEU A 289 -10.63 19.08 0.11
CA LEU A 289 -11.56 20.17 0.40
C LEU A 289 -12.89 19.70 1.03
N ALA A 290 -12.84 18.60 1.78
CA ALA A 290 -13.99 18.01 2.44
C ALA A 290 -13.99 18.34 3.94
N CYS A 291 -15.17 18.57 4.49
CA CYS A 291 -15.33 18.72 5.94
C CYS A 291 -15.38 17.34 6.60
N MET A 292 -14.61 17.15 7.66
CA MET A 292 -14.71 15.96 8.50
C MET A 292 -16.10 15.91 9.14
N THR A 293 -16.75 14.75 9.08
CA THR A 293 -18.08 14.56 9.67
C THR A 293 -17.96 13.90 11.04
N ARG A 294 -19.04 13.97 11.84
CA ARG A 294 -19.09 13.25 13.12
C ARG A 294 -18.97 11.74 12.93
N HIS A 295 -19.56 11.20 11.87
CA HIS A 295 -19.46 9.77 11.55
C HIS A 295 -18.00 9.35 11.27
N ALA A 296 -17.27 10.12 10.47
CA ALA A 296 -15.85 9.88 10.21
C ALA A 296 -14.99 9.96 11.49
N TRP A 297 -15.37 10.83 12.44
CA TRP A 297 -14.75 10.83 13.76
C TRP A 297 -15.04 9.55 14.54
N GLU A 298 -16.30 9.10 14.60
CA GLU A 298 -16.64 7.89 15.38
C GLU A 298 -15.90 6.64 14.88
N THR A 299 -15.60 6.54 13.58
CA THR A 299 -14.80 5.42 13.04
C THR A 299 -13.37 5.38 13.55
N ILE A 300 -12.80 6.51 13.98
CA ILE A 300 -11.39 6.61 14.44
C ILE A 300 -11.27 7.01 15.91
N ARG A 301 -12.41 7.17 16.60
CA ARG A 301 -12.50 7.73 17.94
C ARG A 301 -11.72 6.91 18.95
N ILE A 302 -11.87 5.59 18.93
CA ILE A 302 -11.23 4.68 19.90
C ILE A 302 -9.72 4.83 19.82
N ASP A 303 -9.15 4.81 18.61
CA ASP A 303 -7.72 4.95 18.38
C ASP A 303 -7.21 6.31 18.86
N CYS A 304 -7.90 7.40 18.47
CA CYS A 304 -7.53 8.75 18.88
C CYS A 304 -7.56 8.94 20.40
N LEU A 305 -8.60 8.46 21.09
CA LEU A 305 -8.70 8.55 22.54
C LEU A 305 -7.64 7.70 23.25
N SER A 306 -7.32 6.52 22.70
CA SER A 306 -6.24 5.67 23.22
C SER A 306 -4.87 6.36 23.12
N GLU A 307 -4.60 7.06 22.00
CA GLU A 307 -3.38 7.84 21.81
C GLU A 307 -3.31 9.03 22.77
N ILE A 308 -4.43 9.76 22.98
CA ILE A 308 -4.51 10.86 23.95
C ILE A 308 -4.22 10.34 25.36
N GLN A 309 -4.85 9.24 25.76
CA GLN A 309 -4.64 8.64 27.07
C GLN A 309 -3.18 8.20 27.23
N TRP A 310 -2.61 7.57 26.19
CA TRP A 310 -1.20 7.22 26.18
C TRP A 310 -0.32 8.46 26.33
N LEU A 311 -0.58 9.55 25.60
CA LEU A 311 0.18 10.81 25.70
C LEU A 311 0.12 11.42 27.12
N ARG A 312 -1.04 11.32 27.79
CA ARG A 312 -1.23 11.77 29.18
C ARG A 312 -0.52 10.91 30.22
N THR A 313 -0.29 9.62 29.94
CA THR A 313 0.30 8.74 30.95
C THR A 313 1.76 9.11 31.24
N PRO A 314 2.15 9.21 32.52
CA PRO A 314 3.52 9.51 32.89
C PRO A 314 4.48 8.44 32.34
N LYS A 315 5.72 8.84 32.09
CA LYS A 315 6.70 8.12 31.24
C LYS A 315 7.07 6.71 31.69
N SER A 316 6.68 6.26 32.88
CA SER A 316 7.24 5.06 33.51
C SER A 316 6.48 3.76 33.27
N THR A 317 5.27 3.74 32.71
CA THR A 317 4.43 2.53 32.83
C THR A 317 3.71 2.00 31.58
N ILE A 318 3.64 2.72 30.43
CA ILE A 318 2.77 2.28 29.31
C ILE A 318 3.49 2.27 27.95
N LEU A 319 3.33 1.16 27.23
CA LEU A 319 3.77 0.95 25.85
C LEU A 319 2.91 1.77 24.87
N CYS A 320 3.50 2.28 23.79
CA CYS A 320 2.79 2.99 22.74
C CYS A 320 1.70 2.09 22.13
N PRO A 321 0.43 2.54 21.99
CA PRO A 321 -0.63 1.71 21.41
C PRO A 321 -0.36 1.35 19.94
N LEU A 322 0.37 2.18 19.21
CA LEU A 322 0.68 1.96 17.79
C LEU A 322 1.88 1.02 17.57
N CYS A 323 3.01 1.26 18.26
CA CYS A 323 4.25 0.51 18.01
C CYS A 323 4.65 -0.43 19.15
N LYS A 324 3.92 -0.43 20.26
CA LYS A 324 4.21 -1.19 21.49
C LYS A 324 5.57 -0.89 22.14
N ASP A 325 6.24 0.20 21.78
CA ASP A 325 7.50 0.62 22.42
C ASP A 325 7.27 1.49 23.67
N ARG A 326 8.19 1.45 24.64
CA ARG A 326 8.16 2.35 25.81
C ARG A 326 8.42 3.81 25.38
N LYS A 327 7.82 4.79 26.07
CA LYS A 327 8.12 6.23 25.90
C LYS A 327 9.61 6.52 26.15
N GLN A 328 10.44 6.52 25.10
CA GLN A 328 11.82 6.99 25.20
C GLN A 328 11.87 8.51 25.01
N LYS A 329 12.68 9.18 25.81
CA LYS A 329 12.93 10.63 25.70
C LYS A 329 13.86 10.86 24.51
N ILE A 330 13.32 11.04 23.31
CA ILE A 330 14.12 11.49 22.17
C ILE A 330 14.55 12.91 22.46
N ARG A 331 15.83 13.09 22.82
CA ARG A 331 16.48 14.40 22.74
C ARG A 331 16.63 14.70 21.26
N LEU A 332 15.66 15.41 20.67
CA LEU A 332 15.91 16.11 19.42
C LEU A 332 17.10 17.04 19.68
N GLY A 333 18.22 16.79 19.00
CA GLY A 333 19.41 17.64 19.09
C GLY A 333 18.98 19.09 18.91
N ARG A 334 19.29 19.94 19.89
CA ARG A 334 18.98 21.37 19.83
C ARG A 334 19.65 21.92 18.56
N PRO A 335 18.92 22.49 17.60
CA PRO A 335 19.54 23.30 16.57
C PRO A 335 20.18 24.49 17.30
N SER A 336 21.47 24.71 17.08
CA SER A 336 22.20 25.88 17.59
C SER A 336 21.52 27.15 17.04
N GLY A 337 20.59 27.75 17.79
CA GLY A 337 19.94 29.01 17.42
C GLY A 337 18.44 29.17 17.70
N ALA A 338 17.73 28.18 18.24
CA ALA A 338 16.28 28.31 18.47
C ALA A 338 15.92 29.07 19.77
N HIS A 339 15.01 30.05 19.64
CA HIS A 339 14.40 30.85 20.71
C HIS A 339 13.74 30.00 21.83
N LYS A 340 13.68 30.55 23.05
CA LYS A 340 13.39 29.85 24.33
C LYS A 340 12.00 29.22 24.50
N ASP A 341 11.06 29.35 23.57
CA ASP A 341 9.63 29.07 23.85
C ASP A 341 9.00 27.91 23.06
N ASN A 342 9.78 27.03 22.43
CA ASN A 342 9.18 25.87 21.73
C ASN A 342 9.02 24.66 22.67
N PRO A 343 7.78 24.20 22.97
CA PRO A 343 7.59 22.99 23.76
C PRO A 343 8.14 21.78 23.00
N SER A 344 8.84 20.91 23.72
CA SER A 344 9.49 19.73 23.14
C SER A 344 8.44 18.79 22.55
N THR A 345 8.41 18.65 21.22
CA THR A 345 7.54 17.68 20.56
C THR A 345 8.03 16.27 20.87
N ILE A 346 7.20 15.46 21.52
CA ILE A 346 7.46 14.03 21.72
C ILE A 346 7.12 13.34 20.41
N VAL A 347 8.14 12.96 19.64
CA VAL A 347 7.98 12.18 18.41
C VAL A 347 8.28 10.72 18.75
N CYS A 348 7.46 9.79 18.28
CA CYS A 348 7.81 8.37 18.31
C CYS A 348 9.01 8.16 17.39
N GLY A 349 10.11 7.58 17.90
CA GLY A 349 11.41 7.50 17.22
C GLY A 349 11.47 6.48 16.09
N ARG A 350 10.38 5.75 15.86
CA ARG A 350 10.19 4.91 14.68
C ARG A 350 9.16 5.55 13.76
N PRO A 351 9.37 5.53 12.43
CA PRO A 351 8.26 5.72 11.51
C PRO A 351 7.19 4.67 11.84
N ALA A 352 6.03 5.12 12.29
CA ALA A 352 4.93 4.24 12.67
C ALA A 352 4.50 3.43 11.43
N GLY A 353 4.60 2.09 11.53
CA GLY A 353 3.91 1.18 10.62
C GLY A 353 2.39 1.41 10.67
N PRO A 354 1.62 0.91 9.69
CA PRO A 354 0.19 1.15 9.64
C PRO A 354 -0.53 0.53 10.84
N ALA A 355 -1.57 1.22 11.30
CA ALA A 355 -2.44 0.81 12.39
C ALA A 355 -3.12 -0.54 12.08
N LEU A 356 -3.19 -1.42 13.07
CA LEU A 356 -3.98 -2.64 13.04
C LEU A 356 -5.47 -2.25 13.08
N VAL A 357 -6.18 -2.48 11.97
CA VAL A 357 -7.64 -2.47 11.97
C VAL A 357 -8.11 -3.73 12.71
N HIS A 358 -8.56 -3.58 13.95
CA HIS A 358 -9.33 -4.63 14.61
C HIS A 358 -10.71 -4.69 13.95
N VAL A 359 -10.92 -5.67 13.07
CA VAL A 359 -12.25 -6.10 12.66
C VAL A 359 -12.86 -6.81 13.87
N MET A 360 -13.80 -6.17 14.56
CA MET A 360 -14.67 -6.88 15.50
C MET A 360 -15.64 -7.76 14.72
N PRO A 361 -15.89 -9.01 15.16
CA PRO A 361 -16.91 -9.85 14.55
C PRO A 361 -18.30 -9.25 14.81
N ALA A 362 -19.17 -9.39 13.81
CA ALA A 362 -20.60 -9.07 13.91
C ALA A 362 -21.33 -10.03 14.86
#